data_AF-A0A7Z9UY54-F1
#
_entry.id   AF-A0A7Z9UY54-F1
#
_cell.length_a   1.000
_cell.length_b   1.000
_cell.length_c   1.000
_cell.angle_alpha   90.00
_cell.angle_beta   90.00
_cell.angle_gamma   90.00
#
_symmetry.space_group_name_H-M   'P 1'
#
loop_
_entity.id
_entity.type
_entity.pdbx_description
1 polymer ?
#
loop_
_entity_poly.entity_id
_entity_poly.type
_entity_poly.pdbx_seq_one_letter_code
_entity_poly.pdbx_strand_id
1 'polypeptide(L)' 'TWKAGVKTLGLAEDGVGWSLDEHNAKLVTGAMESKVEQVRKGILSGKIKVHDYMSDNKCPVQ' A
#
# COMPACT_ATOMS: atom_id res chain seq x y z
N THR A 1 -26.26 -8.34 8.16
CA THR A 1 -27.13 -8.19 6.97
C THR A 1 -26.27 -7.75 5.80
N TRP A 2 -26.62 -8.11 4.57
CA TRP A 2 -25.88 -7.68 3.37
C TRP A 2 -26.21 -6.22 3.00
N LYS A 3 -25.25 -5.48 2.40
CA LYS A 3 -25.42 -4.10 1.96
C LYS A 3 -24.83 -3.91 0.55
N ALA A 4 -25.60 -3.30 -0.35
CA ALA A 4 -25.15 -2.93 -1.69
C ALA A 4 -24.20 -1.70 -1.66
N GLY A 5 -23.28 -1.61 -2.62
CA GLY A 5 -22.39 -0.47 -2.83
C GLY A 5 -20.94 -0.86 -3.07
N VAL A 6 -20.07 0.15 -3.17
CA VAL A 6 -18.62 -0.04 -3.33
C VAL A 6 -17.96 -0.02 -1.95
N LYS A 7 -17.02 -0.93 -1.72
CA LYS A 7 -16.15 -0.95 -0.55
C LYS A 7 -14.70 -0.79 -1.01
N THR A 8 -14.07 0.31 -0.62
CA THR A 8 -12.64 0.50 -0.82
C THR A 8 -11.88 -0.29 0.25
N LEU A 9 -10.94 -1.13 -0.18
CA LEU A 9 -10.11 -1.95 0.70
C LEU A 9 -8.65 -1.62 0.41
N GLY A 10 -8.04 -0.81 1.28
CA GLY A 10 -6.65 -0.39 1.16
C GLY A 10 -5.75 -1.08 2.18
N LEU A 11 -4.61 -0.43 2.47
CA LEU A 11 -3.67 -0.86 3.49
C LEU A 11 -4.27 -0.86 4.91
N ALA A 12 -5.31 -0.08 5.17
CA ALA A 12 -5.95 0.01 6.50
C ALA A 12 -6.89 -1.18 6.78
N GLU A 13 -7.49 -1.74 5.74
CA GLU A 13 -8.39 -2.89 5.80
C GLU A 13 -7.69 -4.22 5.53
N ASP A 14 -6.35 -4.19 5.40
CA ASP A 14 -5.52 -5.32 4.94
C ASP A 14 -6.02 -5.94 3.62
N GLY A 15 -6.68 -5.13 2.77
CA GLY A 15 -7.19 -5.58 1.47
C GLY A 15 -6.13 -5.63 0.38
N VAL A 16 -5.04 -4.90 0.59
CA VAL A 16 -3.83 -4.93 -0.24
C VAL A 16 -2.61 -4.86 0.67
N GLY A 17 -1.50 -5.44 0.22
CA GLY A 17 -0.25 -5.48 0.97
C GLY A 17 0.89 -6.01 0.10
N TRP A 18 2.10 -6.00 0.65
CA TRP A 18 3.25 -6.65 0.03
C TRP A 18 3.42 -8.06 0.62
N SER A 19 3.97 -8.99 -0.16
CA SER A 19 4.17 -10.38 0.26
C SER A 19 5.66 -10.70 0.26
N LEU A 20 6.13 -11.34 1.34
CA LEU A 20 7.48 -11.84 1.51
C LEU A 20 7.39 -13.36 1.76
N ASP A 21 8.06 -14.14 0.92
CA ASP A 21 8.08 -15.60 0.97
C ASP A 21 9.48 -16.14 0.69
N GLU A 22 9.66 -17.46 0.76
CA GLU A 22 10.95 -18.12 0.53
C GLU A 22 11.55 -17.87 -0.85
N HIS A 23 10.73 -17.53 -1.85
CA HIS A 23 11.16 -17.33 -3.23
C HIS A 23 11.70 -15.93 -3.46
N ASN A 24 11.19 -14.93 -2.73
CA ASN A 24 11.60 -13.54 -2.87
C ASN A 24 12.41 -12.98 -1.68
N ALA A 25 12.49 -13.68 -0.55
CA ALA A 25 13.20 -13.23 0.65
C ALA A 25 14.67 -12.84 0.39
N LYS A 26 15.36 -13.57 -0.50
CA LYS A 26 16.77 -13.26 -0.82
C LYS A 26 16.96 -11.94 -1.57
N LEU A 27 15.91 -11.40 -2.17
CA LEU A 27 15.92 -10.15 -2.92
C LEU A 27 15.62 -8.94 -2.02
N VAL A 28 15.00 -9.17 -0.87
CA VAL A 28 14.56 -8.12 0.06
C VAL A 28 15.54 -8.04 1.23
N THR A 29 16.15 -6.87 1.42
CA THR A 29 17.05 -6.63 2.54
C THR A 29 16.26 -6.09 3.72
N GLY A 30 16.78 -6.25 4.95
CA GLY A 30 16.12 -5.67 6.14
C GLY A 30 15.93 -4.14 6.06
N ALA A 31 16.80 -3.44 5.33
CA ALA A 31 16.62 -2.00 5.06
C ALA A 31 15.41 -1.72 4.16
N MET A 32 15.15 -2.58 3.16
CA MET A 32 13.96 -2.50 2.31
C MET A 32 12.69 -2.77 3.12
N GLU A 33 12.68 -3.83 3.94
CA GLU A 33 11.53 -4.18 4.79
C GLU A 33 11.18 -3.02 5.74
N SER A 34 12.20 -2.48 6.44
CA SER A 34 12.02 -1.35 7.35
C SER A 34 11.46 -0.12 6.64
N LYS A 35 11.91 0.14 5.40
CA LYS A 35 11.43 1.26 4.60
C LYS A 35 9.97 1.08 4.18
N VAL A 36 9.59 -0.12 3.75
CA VAL A 36 8.19 -0.44 3.38
C VAL A 36 7.28 -0.27 4.59
N GLU A 37 7.68 -0.75 5.77
CA GLU A 37 6.89 -0.60 7.00
C GLU A 37 6.76 0.85 7.46
N GLN A 38 7.82 1.66 7.30
CA GLN A 38 7.76 3.09 7.55
C GLN A 38 6.75 3.78 6.62
N VAL A 39 6.76 3.44 5.33
CA VAL A 39 5.82 4.00 4.34
C VAL A 39 4.40 3.54 4.64
N ARG A 40 4.20 2.25 4.96
CA ARG A 40 2.91 1.69 5.37
C ARG A 40 2.30 2.50 6.52
N LYS A 41 3.07 2.72 7.60
CA LYS A 41 2.64 3.56 8.74
C LYS A 41 2.37 5.02 8.34
N GLY A 42 3.17 5.55 7.42
CA GLY A 42 2.97 6.89 6.87
C GLY A 42 1.64 7.03 6.13
N ILE A 43 1.27 6.03 5.33
CA ILE A 43 -0.02 5.99 4.61
C ILE A 43 -1.18 5.83 5.59
N LEU A 44 -1.08 4.87 6.54
CA LEU A 44 -2.13 4.64 7.55
C LEU A 44 -2.41 5.85 8.43
N SER A 45 -1.37 6.61 8.80
CA SER A 45 -1.52 7.84 9.59
C SER A 45 -1.98 9.05 8.77
N GLY A 46 -2.09 8.91 7.45
CA GLY A 46 -2.41 10.01 6.54
C GLY A 46 -1.26 11.01 6.31
N LYS A 47 -0.08 10.76 6.90
CA LYS A 47 1.14 11.55 6.67
C LYS A 47 1.60 11.46 5.21
N ILE A 48 1.46 10.30 4.59
CA ILE A 48 1.70 10.07 3.17
C ILE A 48 0.33 9.91 2.50
N LYS A 49 0.01 10.81 1.57
CA LYS A 49 -1.17 10.69 0.72
C LYS A 49 -0.75 10.12 -0.63
N VAL A 50 -1.19 8.89 -0.92
CA VAL A 50 -0.98 8.28 -2.24
C VAL A 50 -1.92 8.97 -3.22
N HIS A 51 -1.37 9.46 -4.32
CA HIS A 51 -2.16 10.06 -5.39
C HIS A 51 -3.03 9.01 -6.07
N ASP A 52 -4.31 9.31 -6.25
CA ASP A 52 -5.24 8.46 -6.99
C ASP A 52 -5.12 8.76 -8.49
N TYR A 53 -4.44 7.88 -9.22
CA TYR A 53 -4.29 7.98 -10.67
C TYR A 53 -5.63 8.13 -11.39
N MET A 54 -6.70 7.50 -10.88
CA MET A 54 -8.02 7.53 -11.54
C MET A 54 -8.70 8.90 -11.40
N SER A 55 -8.18 9.80 -10.54
CA SER A 55 -8.73 11.14 -10.35
C SER A 55 -8.36 12.11 -11.48
N ASP A 56 -7.20 11.96 -12.11
CA ASP A 56 -6.70 12.87 -13.14
C ASP A 56 -5.90 12.21 -14.28
N ASN A 57 -5.74 10.88 -14.26
CA ASN A 57 -4.93 10.08 -15.18
C ASN A 57 -3.45 10.50 -15.25
N LYS A 58 -2.86 10.95 -14.14
CA LYS A 58 -1.45 11.37 -14.09
C LYS A 58 -0.64 10.55 -13.08
N CYS A 59 0.64 10.39 -13.38
CA CYS A 59 1.61 9.85 -12.44
C CYS A 59 2.65 10.95 -12.14
N PRO A 60 2.52 11.68 -11.02
CA PRO A 60 3.34 12.87 -10.74
C PRO A 60 4.82 12.56 -10.44
N VAL A 61 5.21 11.28 -10.46
CA VAL A 61 6.58 10.80 -10.24
C VAL A 61 7.27 10.31 -11.53
N GLN A 62 6.64 10.51 -12.69
CA GLN A 62 7.26 10.26 -14.00
C GLN A 62 8.22 11.38 -14.41
#